data_AF-A0A661T867-F1
#
_entry.id   AF-A0A661T867-F1
#
_cell.length_a   1.000
_cell.length_b   1.000
_cell.length_c   1.000
_cell.angle_alpha   90.00
_cell.angle_beta   90.00
_cell.angle_gamma   90.00
#
_symmetry.space_group_name_H-M   'P 1'
#
loop_
_entity.id
_entity.type
_entity.pdbx_description
1 polymer ?
#
loop_
_entity_poly.entity_id
_entity_poly.type
_entity_poly.pdbx_seq_one_letter_code
_entity_poly.pdbx_strand_id
1 'polypeptide(L)'
;LVHVSEISKEKIKTPVGQFNVGDLLTAKVMNVNSDERRIALSVKRLKIEDEKELLNNYVSNIKPATSSFGEILRENLKEKFNEEGE
;
A
#
# COMPACT_ATOMS: atom_id res chain seq x y z
N LEU A 1 -6.82 -7.19 -16.37
CA LEU A 1 -6.37 -5.89 -16.89
C LEU A 1 -6.03 -4.98 -15.71
N VAL A 2 -4.82 -4.43 -15.65
CA VAL A 2 -4.43 -3.42 -14.66
C VAL A 2 -4.69 -2.05 -15.26
N HIS A 3 -5.43 -1.18 -14.57
CA HIS A 3 -5.62 0.20 -15.04
C HIS A 3 -4.36 1.02 -14.77
N VAL A 4 -4.01 1.97 -15.63
CA VAL A 4 -2.80 2.81 -15.46
C VAL A 4 -2.78 3.55 -14.11
N SER A 5 -3.96 3.89 -13.59
CA SER A 5 -4.14 4.54 -12.28
C SER A 5 -3.92 3.60 -11.08
N GLU A 6 -3.86 2.29 -11.31
CA GLU A 6 -3.69 1.24 -10.29
C GLU A 6 -2.25 0.71 -10.24
N ILE A 7 -1.34 1.28 -11.05
CA ILE A 7 0.07 0.86 -11.13
C ILE A 7 0.92 1.55 -10.03
N SER A 8 0.68 2.82 -9.72
CA SER A 8 1.44 3.57 -8.71
C SER A 8 0.61 4.69 -8.08
N LYS A 9 1.04 5.16 -6.89
CA LYS A 9 0.45 6.30 -6.16
C LYS A 9 0.75 7.64 -6.86
N GLU A 10 1.88 7.72 -7.56
CA GLU A 10 2.29 8.88 -8.34
C GLU A 10 1.68 8.85 -9.75
N LYS A 11 1.40 10.04 -10.32
CA LYS A 11 0.87 10.18 -11.69
C LYS A 11 1.93 9.72 -12.69
N ILE A 12 1.88 8.46 -13.08
CA ILE A 12 2.75 7.91 -14.11
C ILE A 12 2.27 8.43 -15.47
N LYS A 13 3.12 9.18 -16.19
CA LYS A 13 2.82 9.65 -17.55
C LYS A 13 2.86 8.51 -18.58
N THR A 14 3.67 7.48 -18.33
CA THR A 14 3.81 6.33 -19.21
C THR A 14 4.21 5.10 -18.40
N PRO A 15 3.48 3.97 -18.49
CA PRO A 15 3.90 2.71 -17.87
C PRO A 15 5.13 2.09 -18.57
N VAL A 16 5.41 2.56 -19.80
CA VAL A 16 6.55 2.15 -20.62
C VAL A 16 7.84 2.67 -19.97
N GLY A 17 8.64 1.77 -19.41
CA GLY A 17 9.90 2.07 -18.73
C GLY A 17 9.96 1.59 -17.28
N GLN A 18 8.83 1.32 -16.64
CA GLN A 18 8.79 0.79 -15.26
C GLN A 18 8.46 -0.71 -15.22
N PHE A 19 7.81 -1.23 -16.25
CA PHE A 19 7.48 -2.65 -16.41
C PHE A 19 7.76 -3.06 -17.86
N ASN A 20 8.43 -4.19 -18.05
CA ASN A 20 8.63 -4.77 -19.38
C ASN A 20 7.58 -5.84 -19.66
N VAL A 21 7.26 -6.02 -20.94
CA VAL A 21 6.37 -7.11 -21.37
C VAL A 21 7.10 -8.43 -21.10
N GLY A 22 6.54 -9.24 -20.21
CA GLY A 22 7.13 -10.52 -19.77
C GLY A 22 7.61 -10.52 -18.31
N ASP A 23 7.63 -9.37 -17.63
CA ASP A 23 7.99 -9.32 -16.21
C ASP A 23 6.91 -9.96 -15.32
N LEU A 24 7.36 -10.74 -14.35
CA LEU A 24 6.50 -11.27 -13.29
C LEU A 24 6.32 -10.20 -12.21
N LEU A 25 5.07 -9.81 -11.97
CA LEU A 25 4.72 -8.79 -10.98
C LEU A 25 3.62 -9.30 -10.05
N THR A 26 3.75 -8.96 -8.77
CA THR A 26 2.75 -9.25 -7.75
C THR A 26 1.72 -8.13 -7.73
N ALA A 27 0.43 -8.48 -7.87
CA ALA A 27 -0.67 -7.53 -7.82
C ALA A 27 -1.84 -8.10 -7.00
N LYS A 28 -2.62 -7.20 -6.38
CA LYS A 28 -3.83 -7.58 -5.65
C LYS A 28 -5.04 -7.58 -6.58
N VAL A 29 -5.91 -8.58 -6.42
CA VAL A 29 -7.19 -8.65 -7.15
C VAL A 29 -8.16 -7.64 -6.57
N MET A 30 -8.67 -6.76 -7.43
CA MET A 30 -9.61 -5.71 -7.03
C MET A 30 -11.05 -6.05 -7.34
N ASN A 31 -11.29 -6.60 -8.52
CA ASN A 31 -12.62 -6.99 -8.94
C ASN A 31 -12.53 -8.16 -9.91
N VAL A 32 -13.51 -9.05 -9.85
CA VAL A 32 -13.64 -10.19 -10.75
C VAL A 32 -14.99 -10.08 -11.42
N ASN A 33 -14.99 -9.79 -12.73
CA ASN A 33 -16.18 -9.83 -13.55
C ASN A 33 -16.21 -11.18 -14.27
N SER A 34 -17.06 -12.08 -13.77
CA SER A 34 -17.21 -13.45 -14.29
C SER A 34 -17.94 -13.49 -15.64
N ASP A 35 -18.84 -12.54 -15.90
CA ASP A 35 -19.61 -12.46 -17.15
C ASP A 35 -18.71 -12.12 -18.33
N GLU A 36 -17.81 -11.15 -18.15
CA GLU A 36 -16.81 -10.77 -19.16
C GLU A 36 -15.50 -11.58 -19.08
N ARG A 37 -15.36 -12.46 -18.08
CA ARG A 37 -14.12 -13.18 -17.73
C ARG A 37 -12.92 -12.25 -17.57
N ARG A 38 -13.12 -11.09 -16.95
CA ARG A 38 -12.09 -10.07 -16.73
C ARG A 38 -11.80 -9.90 -15.25
N ILE A 39 -10.51 -9.84 -14.94
CA ILE A 39 -10.01 -9.60 -13.58
C ILE A 39 -9.34 -8.22 -13.55
N ALA A 40 -9.79 -7.34 -12.67
CA ALA A 40 -9.13 -6.07 -12.38
C ALA A 40 -8.07 -6.30 -11.30
N LEU A 41 -6.85 -5.83 -11.58
CA LEU A 41 -5.68 -6.03 -10.72
C LEU A 41 -5.09 -4.65 -10.36
N SER A 42 -4.52 -4.53 -9.16
CA SER A 42 -3.85 -3.31 -8.69
C SER A 42 -2.52 -3.62 -8.01
N VAL A 43 -1.47 -2.90 -8.40
CA VAL A 43 -0.13 -2.98 -7.80
C VAL A 43 -0.02 -1.97 -6.66
N LYS A 44 -0.70 -0.82 -6.77
CA LYS A 44 -0.72 0.23 -5.74
C LYS A 44 -1.28 -0.27 -4.41
N ARG A 45 -2.40 -0.99 -4.44
CA ARG A 45 -3.05 -1.44 -3.20
C ARG A 45 -2.20 -2.45 -2.43
N LEU A 46 -1.42 -3.26 -3.13
CA LEU A 46 -0.50 -4.21 -2.51
C LEU A 46 0.56 -3.47 -1.69
N LYS A 47 1.22 -2.46 -2.28
CA LYS A 47 2.25 -1.66 -1.58
C LYS A 47 1.72 -0.92 -0.35
N ILE A 48 0.51 -0.36 -0.44
CA ILE A 48 -0.10 0.39 0.68
C ILE A 48 -0.38 -0.54 1.87
N GLU A 49 -0.88 -1.74 1.59
CA GLU A 49 -1.20 -2.71 2.64
C GLU A 49 0.07 -3.25 3.29
N ASP A 50 1.11 -3.55 2.50
CA ASP A 50 2.43 -3.92 3.01
C ASP A 50 3.01 -2.82 3.92
N GLU A 51 2.92 -1.55 3.51
CA GLU A 51 3.40 -0.40 4.30
C GLU A 51 2.61 -0.25 5.61
N LYS A 52 1.28 -0.41 5.55
CA LYS A 52 0.39 -0.36 6.71
C LYS A 52 0.69 -1.49 7.70
N GLU A 53 0.95 -2.69 7.19
CA GLU A 53 1.31 -3.86 8.00
C GLU A 53 2.68 -3.69 8.66
N LEU A 54 3.68 -3.15 7.94
CA LEU A 54 4.99 -2.83 8.49
C LEU A 54 4.91 -1.79 9.62
N LEU A 55 4.12 -0.72 9.42
CA LEU A 55 3.86 0.29 10.45
C LEU A 55 3.17 -0.31 11.69
N ASN A 56 2.17 -1.17 11.49
CA ASN A 56 1.49 -1.86 12.59
C ASN A 56 2.45 -2.72 13.42
N ASN A 57 3.29 -3.50 12.74
CA ASN A 57 4.31 -4.31 13.40
C ASN A 57 5.31 -3.42 14.15
N TYR A 58 5.72 -2.29 13.56
CA TYR A 58 6.62 -1.34 14.19
C TYR A 58 6.00 -0.74 15.46
N VAL A 59 4.77 -0.20 15.40
CA VAL A 59 4.08 0.39 16.56
C VAL A 59 3.79 -0.65 17.64
N SER A 60 3.47 -1.89 17.25
CA SER A 60 3.11 -2.96 18.18
C SER A 60 4.33 -3.60 18.87
N ASN A 61 5.48 -3.71 18.18
CA ASN A 61 6.70 -4.30 18.73
C ASN A 61 7.65 -3.29 19.40
N ILE A 62 7.37 -1.99 19.36
CA ILE A 62 8.17 -1.01 20.12
C ILE A 62 7.96 -1.26 21.62
N LYS A 63 9.04 -1.70 22.27
CA LYS A 63 9.20 -1.64 23.74
C LYS A 63 8.84 -0.22 24.21
N PRO A 64 8.25 -0.05 25.41
CA PRO A 64 7.87 1.27 25.92
C PRO A 64 9.02 2.26 25.71
N ALA A 65 8.72 3.36 25.00
CA ALA A 65 9.72 4.34 24.60
C ALA A 65 10.47 4.84 25.84
N THR A 66 11.79 4.75 25.83
CA THR A 66 12.64 5.09 26.98
C THR A 66 12.85 6.60 27.16
N SER A 67 12.19 7.42 26.34
CA SER A 67 12.38 8.87 26.30
C SER A 67 11.08 9.57 25.93
N SER A 68 10.87 10.76 26.51
CA SER A 68 9.67 11.61 26.27
C SER A 68 9.42 11.90 24.79
N PHE A 69 10.48 12.06 23.98
CA PHE A 69 10.34 12.23 22.53
C PHE A 69 9.73 10.99 21.84
N GLY A 70 10.09 9.79 22.28
CA GLY A 70 9.57 8.55 21.70
C GLY A 70 8.11 8.29 22.06
N GLU A 71 7.65 8.80 23.21
CA GLU A 71 6.24 8.74 23.62
C GLU A 71 5.36 9.62 22.73
N ILE A 72 5.79 10.88 22.53
CA ILE A 72 5.09 11.86 21.66
C ILE A 72 5.07 11.38 20.20
N LEU A 73 6.17 10.81 19.71
CA LEU A 73 6.25 10.27 18.35
C LEU A 73 5.29 9.08 18.16
N ARG A 74 5.22 8.18 19.15
CA ARG A 74 4.30 7.03 19.11
C ARG A 74 2.85 7.47 19.09
N GLU A 75 2.51 8.50 19.88
CA GLU A 75 1.17 9.07 19.95
C GLU A 75 0.76 9.67 18.59
N ASN A 76 1.58 10.54 18.00
CA ASN A 76 1.32 11.13 16.68
C ASN A 76 1.21 10.09 15.55
N LEU A 77 2.05 9.04 15.57
CA LEU A 77 1.97 7.96 14.60
C LEU A 77 0.66 7.18 14.73
N LYS A 78 0.18 6.97 15.96
CA LYS A 78 -1.10 6.30 16.24
C LYS A 78 -2.30 7.15 15.82
N GLU A 79 -2.24 8.47 16.03
CA GLU A 79 -3.27 9.41 15.57
C GLU A 79 -3.37 9.45 14.05
N LYS A 80 -2.25 9.64 13.33
CA LYS A 80 -2.23 9.60 11.86
C LYS A 80 -2.78 8.31 11.27
N PHE A 81 -2.55 7.18 11.95
CA PHE A 81 -3.05 5.89 11.50
C PHE A 81 -4.59 5.78 11.60
N ASN A 82 -5.19 6.39 12.63
CA ASN A 82 -6.64 6.41 12.80
C ASN A 82 -7.32 7.38 11.81
N GLU A 83 -6.66 8.47 11.43
CA GLU A 83 -7.19 9.45 10.46
C GLU A 83 -7.23 8.93 9.01
N GLU A 84 -6.29 8.08 8.58
CA GLU A 84 -6.34 7.48 7.22
C GLU A 84 -7.34 6.31 7.08
N GLY A 85 -8.09 6.00 8.14
CA GLY A 85 -9.08 4.92 8.19
C GLY A 85 -10.54 5.34 7.91
N GLU A 86 -10.84 6.64 7.85
CA GLU A 86 -12.14 7.20 7.43
C GLU A 86 -12.10 7.74 5.99
#